data_AF-A0A6B3FYM7-F1
#
_entry.id   AF-A0A6B3FYM7-F1
#
_cell.length_a   1.000
_cell.length_b   1.000
_cell.length_c   1.000
_cell.angle_alpha   90.00
_cell.angle_beta   90.00
_cell.angle_gamma   90.00
#
_symmetry.space_group_name_H-M   'P 1'
#
loop_
_entity.id
_entity.type
_entity.pdbx_description
1 polymer ?
#
loop_
_entity_poly.entity_id
_entity_poly.type
_entity_poly.pdbx_seq_one_letter_code
_entity_poly.pdbx_strand_id
1 'polypeptide(L)' 'SELPELRQLAAEADQYGPLWELAEGLDALPRGFAMHPCGVILSDASLLGRLPVQPAPGGAYPTVQADKHDVEDL' A
#
# COMPACT_ATOMS: atom_id res chain seq x y z
N SER A 1 4.50 19.60 22.99
CA SER A 1 5.62 20.31 22.37
C SER A 1 5.07 21.12 21.22
N GLU A 2 4.89 22.44 21.40
CA GLU A 2 4.35 23.30 20.35
C GLU A 2 5.46 23.61 19.33
N LEU A 3 5.26 23.19 18.09
CA LEU A 3 6.04 23.60 16.93
C LEU A 3 5.52 24.98 16.49
N PRO A 4 6.28 26.08 16.67
CA PRO A 4 5.82 27.42 16.31
C PRO A 4 5.42 27.55 14.84
N GLU A 5 6.02 26.75 13.95
CA GLU A 5 5.72 26.66 12.52
C GLU A 5 4.30 26.17 12.23
N LEU A 6 3.65 25.49 13.19
CA LEU A 6 2.28 25.00 13.04
C LEU A 6 1.22 25.96 13.61
N ARG A 7 1.61 27.11 14.18
CA ARG A 7 0.66 28.04 14.81
C ARG A 7 -0.32 28.66 13.83
N GLN A 8 0.12 28.96 12.61
CA GLN A 8 -0.76 29.47 11.56
C GLN A 8 -1.74 28.39 11.08
N LEU A 9 -1.26 27.15 10.94
CA LEU A 9 -2.10 26.01 10.59
C LEU A 9 -3.14 25.70 11.68
N ALA A 10 -2.76 25.83 12.95
CA ALA A 10 -3.67 25.68 14.09
C ALA A 10 -4.75 26.77 14.13
N ALA A 11 -4.43 28.00 13.68
CA ALA A 11 -5.40 29.10 13.59
C ALA A 11 -6.46 28.88 12.48
N GLU A 12 -6.16 28.04 11.49
CA GLU A 12 -7.09 27.66 10.41
C GLU A 12 -7.71 26.27 10.62
N ALA A 13 -7.42 25.59 11.74
CA ALA A 13 -7.83 24.21 11.99
C ALA A 13 -9.35 24.01 11.91
N ASP A 14 -10.13 24.97 12.42
CA ASP A 14 -11.60 24.95 12.37
C ASP A 14 -12.16 24.98 10.94
N GLN A 15 -11.43 25.59 10.00
CA GLN A 15 -11.81 25.67 8.58
C GLN A 15 -11.60 24.33 7.86
N TYR A 16 -10.64 23.52 8.30
CA TYR A 16 -10.27 22.25 7.67
C TYR A 16 -10.70 21.01 8.45
N GLY A 17 -11.45 21.16 9.56
CA GLY A 17 -11.94 20.05 10.37
C GLY A 17 -12.55 18.90 9.54
N PRO A 18 -13.51 19.17 8.62
CA PRO A 18 -14.08 18.14 7.77
C PRO A 18 -13.08 17.44 6.83
N LEU A 19 -12.04 18.15 6.38
CA LEU A 19 -10.97 17.57 5.55
C LEU A 19 -10.14 16.58 6.37
N TRP A 20 -9.85 16.89 7.63
CA TRP A 20 -9.09 16.00 8.51
C TRP A 20 -9.87 14.72 8.85
N GLU A 21 -11.17 14.85 9.16
CA GLU A 21 -12.04 13.69 9.39
C GLU A 21 -12.10 12.76 8.16
N LEU A 22 -12.19 13.34 6.96
CA LEU A 22 -12.13 12.59 5.70
C LEU A 22 -10.75 11.95 5.47
N ALA A 23 -9.67 12.69 5.73
CA ALA A 23 -8.31 12.18 5.55
C ALA A 23 -8.02 10.99 6.48
N GLU A 24 -8.42 11.07 7.75
CA GLU A 24 -8.31 9.97 8.72
C GLU A 24 -9.14 8.75 8.29
N GLY A 25 -10.38 8.98 7.82
CA GLY A 25 -11.24 7.91 7.30
C GLY A 25 -10.68 7.21 6.06
N LEU A 26 -9.91 7.93 5.24
CA LEU A 26 -9.25 7.41 4.04
C LEU A 26 -7.84 6.87 4.30
N ASP A 27 -7.28 7.04 5.50
CA ASP A 27 -5.89 6.69 5.80
C ASP A 27 -5.66 5.17 5.79
N ALA A 28 -6.62 4.42 6.31
CA ALA A 28 -6.54 2.96 6.41
C ALA A 28 -6.90 2.22 5.11
N LEU A 29 -7.33 2.93 4.05
CA LEU A 29 -7.77 2.27 2.82
C LEU A 29 -6.57 1.88 1.94
N PRO A 30 -6.53 0.62 1.44
CA PRO A 30 -5.55 0.23 0.43
C PRO A 30 -5.71 1.08 -0.83
N ARG A 31 -4.68 1.87 -1.17
CA ARG A 31 -4.69 2.77 -2.34
C ARG A 31 -4.16 2.11 -3.62
N GLY A 32 -3.72 0.86 -3.54
CA GLY A 32 -3.25 0.06 -4.66
C GLY A 32 -2.35 -1.10 -4.21
N PHE A 33 -2.19 -2.10 -5.08
CA PHE A 33 -1.21 -3.16 -4.89
C PHE A 33 0.13 -2.70 -5.47
N ALA A 34 1.09 -2.39 -4.60
CA ALA A 34 2.45 -2.07 -5.01
C ALA A 34 3.25 -3.36 -5.20
N MET A 35 3.94 -3.45 -6.33
CA MET A 35 4.91 -4.49 -6.58
C MET A 35 6.17 -4.23 -5.75
N HIS A 36 6.66 -5.24 -5.01
CA HIS A 36 8.00 -5.15 -4.45
C HIS A 36 9.02 -5.24 -5.60
N PRO A 37 9.79 -4.18 -5.89
CA PRO A 37 10.53 -4.08 -7.16
C PRO A 37 11.66 -5.12 -7.31
N CYS A 38 12.04 -5.80 -6.23
CA CYS A 38 13.14 -6.76 -6.21
C CYS A 38 12.74 -8.17 -5.75
N GLY A 39 11.46 -8.43 -5.47
CA GLY A 39 11.01 -9.73 -4.96
C GLY A 39 10.92 -10.78 -6.07
N VAL A 40 11.60 -11.92 -5.90
CA VAL A 40 11.55 -13.05 -6.83
C VAL A 40 11.22 -14.32 -6.05
N ILE A 41 10.29 -15.13 -6.58
CA ILE A 41 9.93 -16.44 -6.03
C ILE A 41 10.56 -17.52 -6.90
N LEU A 42 11.23 -18.49 -6.27
CA LEU A 42 11.81 -19.67 -6.93
C LEU A 42 11.04 -20.91 -6.46
N SER A 43 10.42 -21.63 -7.40
CA SER A 43 9.63 -22.84 -7.13
C SER A 43 9.62 -23.74 -8.37
N ASP A 44 8.88 -24.84 -8.31
CA ASP A 44 8.66 -25.71 -9.46
C ASP A 44 7.69 -25.10 -10.49
N ALA A 45 7.60 -25.73 -11.67
CA ALA A 45 6.81 -25.24 -12.80
C ALA A 45 5.30 -25.14 -12.51
N SER A 46 4.80 -25.74 -11.43
CA SER A 46 3.38 -25.70 -11.06
C SER A 46 2.98 -24.49 -10.23
N LEU A 47 3.92 -23.62 -9.83
CA LEU A 47 3.67 -22.46 -8.96
C LEU A 47 2.50 -21.57 -9.45
N LEU A 48 2.45 -21.27 -10.74
CA LEU A 48 1.40 -20.43 -11.33
C LEU A 48 0.01 -21.08 -11.29
N GLY A 49 -0.08 -22.40 -11.15
CA GLY A 49 -1.34 -23.12 -11.00
C GLY A 49 -1.82 -23.21 -9.55
N ARG A 50 -0.98 -22.82 -8.58
CA ARG A 50 -1.25 -22.93 -7.13
C ARG A 50 -1.50 -21.59 -6.45
N LEU A 51 -1.04 -20.48 -7.04
CA LEU A 51 -1.16 -19.14 -6.45
C LEU A 51 -1.92 -18.17 -7.37
N PRO A 52 -2.77 -17.29 -6.80
CA PRO A 52 -3.33 -16.18 -7.56
C PRO A 52 -2.23 -15.20 -7.96
N VAL A 53 -2.18 -14.87 -9.24
CA VAL A 53 -1.23 -13.90 -9.82
C VAL A 53 -1.95 -12.80 -10.59
N GLN A 54 -1.33 -11.63 -10.68
CA GLN A 54 -1.75 -10.53 -11.55
C GLN A 54 -0.60 -10.13 -12.47
N PRO A 55 -0.87 -9.47 -13.61
CA PRO A 55 0.18 -8.83 -14.38
C PRO A 55 0.89 -7.75 -13.56
N ALA A 56 2.22 -7.71 -13.63
CA ALA A 56 3.00 -6.59 -13.10
C ALA A 56 2.57 -5.27 -13.78
N PRO A 57 2.83 -4.10 -13.16
CA PRO A 57 2.71 -2.82 -13.85
C PRO A 57 3.49 -2.85 -15.17
N GLY A 58 2.81 -2.63 -16.30
CA GLY A 58 3.39 -2.74 -17.64
C GLY A 58 3.33 -4.14 -18.29
N GLY A 59 2.77 -5.15 -17.62
CA GLY A 59 2.37 -6.44 -18.20
C GLY A 59 3.50 -7.43 -18.52
N ALA A 60 4.73 -7.16 -18.10
CA ALA A 60 5.90 -7.93 -18.52
C ALA A 60 6.03 -9.31 -17.84
N TYR A 61 5.47 -9.51 -16.64
CA TYR A 61 5.59 -10.75 -15.88
C TYR A 61 4.46 -10.89 -14.84
N PRO A 62 4.11 -12.12 -14.42
CA PRO A 62 3.13 -12.35 -13.36
C PRO A 62 3.70 -12.02 -11.98
N THR A 63 2.85 -11.48 -11.11
CA THR A 63 3.12 -11.06 -9.75
C THR A 63 2.17 -11.80 -8.81
N VAL A 64 2.70 -12.44 -7.76
CA VAL A 64 1.86 -13.08 -6.73
C VAL A 64 1.08 -12.04 -5.94
N GLN A 65 -0.21 -12.28 -5.74
CA GLN A 65 -1.08 -11.43 -4.90
C GLN A 65 -0.94 -11.79 -3.41
N ALA A 66 0.28 -11.69 -2.88
CA ALA A 66 0.59 -11.89 -1.48
C ALA A 66 1.55 -10.78 -1.03
N ASP A 67 1.40 -10.28 0.20
CA ASP A 67 2.43 -9.41 0.77
C ASP A 67 3.69 -10.25 1.07
N LYS A 68 4.84 -9.60 1.17
CA LYS A 68 6.13 -10.22 1.48
C LYS A 68 6.08 -11.15 2.71
N HIS A 69 5.22 -10.85 3.68
CA HIS A 69 5.09 -11.63 4.92
C HIS A 69 4.17 -12.85 4.79
N ASP A 70 3.38 -12.97 3.73
CA ASP A 70 2.45 -14.09 3.52
C ASP A 70 3.06 -15.23 2.67
N VAL A 71 4.26 -15.03 2.11
CA VAL A 71 4.89 -15.99 1.18
C VAL A 71 5.75 -17.04 1.89
N GLU A 72 5.97 -16.91 3.21
CA GLU A 72 6.82 -17.83 3.97
C GLU A 72 6.05 -19.04 4.56
N ASP A 73 4.72 -19.05 4.49
CA ASP A 73 3.85 -20.09 5.08
C ASP A 73 3.24 -21.08 4.06
N LEU A 74 3.68 -21.07 2.79
CA LEU A 74 3.11 -21.83 1.66
C LEU A 74 3.98 -23.00 1.14
#